data_AF-A0A3A4SB75-F1
#
_entry.id   AF-A0A3A4SB75-F1
#
_cell.length_a   1.000
_cell.length_b   1.000
_cell.length_c   1.000
_cell.angle_alpha   90.00
_cell.angle_beta   90.00
_cell.angle_gamma   90.00
#
_symmetry.space_group_name_H-M   'P 1'
#
loop_
_entity.id
_entity.type
_entity.pdbx_description
1 polymer ?
#
loop_
_entity_poly.entity_id
_entity_poly.type
_entity_poly.pdbx_seq_one_letter_code
_entity_poly.pdbx_strand_id
1 'polypeptide(L)'
;MNDTSKSKKLSDNAIAVLKQLSEKQKKTLRRNNPFKTDRNELLCELRSRGVFPNVLSEITGLSRVSIWKIVRDYSGIKDGDFSGLRKHLKAVQKAVGKLTYYIEAIRGRNK
;
A
#
# COMPACT_ATOMS: atom_id res chain seq x y z
N MET A 1 -18.15 -14.66 25.57
CA MET A 1 -18.14 -13.51 24.63
C MET A 1 -16.89 -12.70 24.91
N ASN A 2 -15.83 -12.84 24.10
CA ASN A 2 -14.56 -12.14 24.32
C ASN A 2 -14.57 -10.79 23.60
N ASP A 3 -15.05 -9.77 24.29
CA ASP A 3 -14.93 -8.38 23.84
C ASP A 3 -13.53 -7.86 24.22
N THR A 4 -12.54 -8.19 23.40
CA THR A 4 -11.17 -7.66 23.52
C THR A 4 -11.06 -6.36 22.73
N SER A 5 -11.89 -5.38 23.08
CA SER A 5 -11.76 -4.02 22.59
C SER A 5 -10.63 -3.29 23.34
N LYS A 6 -9.39 -3.78 23.20
CA LYS A 6 -8.20 -2.95 23.39
C LYS A 6 -8.28 -1.86 22.33
N SER A 7 -8.69 -0.66 22.73
CA SER A 7 -8.64 0.55 21.92
C SER A 7 -7.24 0.67 21.31
N LYS A 8 -7.08 0.20 20.07
CA LYS A 8 -5.82 0.25 19.37
C LYS A 8 -5.61 1.71 19.01
N LYS A 9 -4.74 2.37 19.76
CA LYS A 9 -4.35 3.77 19.50
C LYS A 9 -3.91 3.86 18.05
N LEU A 10 -4.55 4.76 17.30
CA LEU A 10 -4.22 5.01 15.90
C LEU A 10 -2.76 5.48 15.79
N SER A 11 -2.06 5.04 14.75
CA SER A 11 -0.73 5.58 14.45
C SER A 11 -0.80 7.07 14.08
N ASP A 12 0.32 7.77 14.26
CA ASP A 12 0.42 9.19 13.88
C ASP A 12 0.10 9.41 12.39
N ASN A 13 0.49 8.46 11.54
CA ASN A 13 0.16 8.46 10.12
C ASN A 13 -1.35 8.34 9.87
N ALA A 14 -2.05 7.49 10.62
CA ALA A 14 -3.50 7.37 10.52
C ALA A 14 -4.22 8.65 10.99
N ILE A 15 -3.72 9.28 12.06
CA ILE A 15 -4.23 10.56 12.55
C ILE A 15 -4.00 11.66 11.52
N ALA A 16 -2.81 11.74 10.92
CA ALA A 16 -2.48 12.73 9.90
C ALA A 16 -3.39 12.62 8.67
N VAL A 17 -3.60 11.39 8.17
CA VAL A 17 -4.53 11.15 7.05
C VAL A 17 -5.95 11.55 7.44
N LEU A 18 -6.43 11.17 8.63
CA LEU A 18 -7.77 11.57 9.10
C LEU A 18 -7.94 13.09 9.18
N LYS A 19 -6.93 13.84 9.61
CA LYS A 19 -7.00 15.31 9.67
C LYS A 19 -7.21 15.96 8.30
N GLN A 20 -6.74 15.33 7.23
CA GLN A 20 -6.88 15.84 5.86
C GLN A 20 -8.23 15.47 5.22
N LEU A 21 -9.01 14.60 5.85
CA LEU A 21 -10.31 14.17 5.34
C LEU A 21 -11.45 15.01 5.91
N SER A 22 -12.44 15.26 5.06
CA SER A 22 -13.73 15.82 5.52
C SER A 22 -14.47 14.82 6.42
N GLU A 23 -15.37 15.32 7.27
CA GLU A 23 -16.23 14.46 8.11
C GLU A 23 -17.09 13.50 7.27
N LYS A 24 -17.51 13.92 6.08
CA LYS A 24 -18.22 13.06 5.13
C LYS A 24 -17.34 11.89 4.70
N GLN A 25 -16.11 12.15 4.24
CA GLN A 25 -15.15 11.12 3.84
C GLN A 25 -14.81 10.16 4.99
N LYS A 26 -14.63 10.68 6.22
CA LYS A 26 -14.40 9.85 7.41
C LYS A 26 -15.56 8.90 7.67
N LYS A 27 -16.81 9.36 7.53
CA LYS A 27 -18.01 8.50 7.64
C LYS A 27 -18.04 7.47 6.51
N THR A 28 -17.75 7.89 5.29
CA THR A 28 -17.72 7.01 4.11
C THR A 28 -16.70 5.86 4.26
N LEU A 29 -15.55 6.12 4.88
CA LEU A 29 -14.48 5.13 5.07
C LEU A 29 -14.77 4.04 6.12
N ARG A 30 -15.82 4.20 6.94
CA ARG A 30 -16.11 3.23 8.00
C ARG A 30 -16.44 1.85 7.42
N ARG A 31 -15.98 0.80 8.10
CA ARG A 31 -16.27 -0.61 7.75
C ARG A 31 -17.75 -0.88 7.48
N ASN A 32 -18.63 -0.32 8.31
CA ASN A 32 -20.07 -0.56 8.28
C ASN A 32 -20.84 0.42 7.37
N ASN A 33 -20.17 1.18 6.50
CA ASN A 33 -20.85 2.03 5.54
C ASN A 33 -21.73 1.16 4.59
N PRO A 34 -23.05 1.42 4.48
CA PRO A 34 -23.93 0.69 3.57
C PRO A 34 -23.55 0.88 2.10
N PHE A 35 -22.99 2.04 1.75
CA PHE A 35 -22.54 2.36 0.40
C PHE A 35 -21.11 1.88 0.18
N LYS A 36 -20.97 0.56 -0.08
CA LYS A 36 -19.66 -0.09 -0.28
C LYS A 36 -18.91 0.48 -1.48
N THR A 37 -19.61 0.88 -2.54
CA THR A 37 -19.03 1.46 -3.76
C THR A 37 -18.26 2.74 -3.43
N ASP A 38 -18.94 3.73 -2.85
CA ASP A 38 -18.34 5.02 -2.46
C ASP A 38 -17.15 4.85 -1.52
N ARG A 39 -17.26 3.92 -0.56
CA ARG A 39 -16.15 3.58 0.35
C ARG A 39 -14.96 3.03 -0.42
N ASN A 40 -15.21 2.11 -1.35
CA ASN A 40 -14.15 1.45 -2.12
C ASN A 40 -13.48 2.44 -3.08
N GLU A 41 -14.23 3.34 -3.71
CA GLU A 41 -13.69 4.41 -4.56
C GLU A 41 -12.77 5.34 -3.74
N LEU A 42 -13.25 5.79 -2.58
CA LEU A 42 -12.46 6.64 -1.69
C LEU A 42 -11.21 5.92 -1.15
N LEU A 43 -11.28 4.62 -0.88
CA LEU A 43 -10.11 3.80 -0.53
C LEU A 43 -9.08 3.77 -1.66
N CYS A 44 -9.53 3.63 -2.91
CA CYS A 44 -8.64 3.61 -4.07
C CYS A 44 -8.00 4.97 -4.32
N GLU A 45 -8.78 6.04 -4.17
CA GLU A 45 -8.27 7.41 -4.24
C GLU A 45 -7.19 7.67 -3.17
N LEU A 46 -7.40 7.25 -1.94
CA LEU A 46 -6.37 7.40 -0.90
C LEU A 46 -5.14 6.57 -1.18
N ARG A 47 -5.33 5.38 -1.77
CA ARG A 47 -4.22 4.53 -2.17
C ARG A 47 -3.39 5.15 -3.29
N SER A 48 -4.03 5.78 -4.29
CA SER A 48 -3.35 6.46 -5.40
C SER A 48 -2.61 7.72 -4.93
N ARG A 49 -3.12 8.39 -3.90
CA ARG A 49 -2.42 9.46 -3.16
C ARG A 49 -1.25 8.98 -2.28
N GLY A 50 -0.96 7.68 -2.28
CA GLY A 50 0.20 7.10 -1.58
C GLY A 50 -0.07 6.60 -0.16
N VAL A 51 -1.32 6.61 0.32
CA VAL A 51 -1.63 6.10 1.67
C VAL A 51 -1.43 4.58 1.71
N PHE A 52 -0.62 4.11 2.65
CA PHE A 52 -0.28 2.70 2.77
C PHE A 52 -1.46 1.84 3.27
N PRO A 53 -1.59 0.58 2.82
CA PRO A 53 -2.67 -0.32 3.25
C PRO A 53 -2.76 -0.54 4.78
N ASN A 54 -1.65 -0.42 5.50
CA ASN A 54 -1.64 -0.52 6.97
C ASN A 54 -2.41 0.65 7.60
N VAL A 55 -2.15 1.87 7.12
CA VAL A 55 -2.82 3.08 7.57
C VAL A 55 -4.30 3.04 7.22
N LEU A 56 -4.64 2.61 6.01
CA LEU A 56 -6.04 2.42 5.59
C LEU A 56 -6.75 1.36 6.45
N SER A 57 -6.06 0.30 6.86
CA SER A 57 -6.61 -0.73 7.74
C SER A 57 -6.95 -0.18 9.11
N GLU A 58 -6.07 0.66 9.68
CA GLU A 58 -6.31 1.34 10.95
C GLU A 58 -7.51 2.30 10.88
N ILE A 59 -7.60 3.09 9.80
CA ILE A 59 -8.66 4.09 9.63
C ILE A 59 -10.03 3.44 9.38
N THR A 60 -10.07 2.42 8.52
CA THR A 60 -11.34 1.82 8.07
C THR A 60 -11.83 0.69 8.96
N GLY A 61 -10.93 0.04 9.71
CA GLY A 61 -11.20 -1.21 10.43
C GLY A 61 -11.35 -2.43 9.49
N LEU A 62 -11.01 -2.28 8.21
CA LEU A 62 -10.92 -3.39 7.26
C LEU A 62 -9.57 -4.11 7.41
N SER A 63 -9.55 -5.40 7.09
CA SER A 63 -8.28 -6.14 7.04
C SER A 63 -7.41 -5.65 5.88
N ARG A 64 -6.08 -5.73 6.03
CA ARG A 64 -5.13 -5.43 4.94
C ARG A 64 -5.42 -6.23 3.67
N VAL A 65 -5.84 -7.49 3.81
CA VAL A 65 -6.18 -8.38 2.69
C VAL A 65 -7.42 -7.86 1.96
N SER A 66 -8.44 -7.45 2.71
CA SER A 66 -9.66 -6.86 2.13
C SER A 66 -9.36 -5.58 1.37
N ILE A 67 -8.53 -4.70 1.93
CA ILE A 67 -8.11 -3.46 1.26
C ILE A 67 -7.35 -3.77 -0.03
N TRP A 68 -6.43 -4.72 0.00
CA TRP A 68 -5.69 -5.14 -1.19
C TRP A 68 -6.61 -5.67 -2.30
N LYS A 69 -7.58 -6.51 -1.95
CA LYS A 69 -8.58 -7.00 -2.91
C LYS A 69 -9.38 -5.85 -3.51
N ILE A 70 -9.94 -4.96 -2.66
CA ILE A 70 -10.71 -3.80 -3.12
C ILE A 70 -9.89 -2.93 -4.07
N VAL A 71 -8.69 -2.54 -3.66
CA VAL A 71 -7.80 -1.70 -4.47
C VAL A 71 -7.48 -2.36 -5.80
N ARG A 72 -7.10 -3.64 -5.79
CA ARG A 72 -6.77 -4.38 -7.00
C ARG A 72 -7.97 -4.43 -7.95
N ASP A 73 -9.13 -4.84 -7.44
CA ASP A 73 -10.33 -5.03 -8.24
C ASP A 73 -10.85 -3.70 -8.84
N TYR A 74 -10.71 -2.58 -8.12
CA TYR A 74 -11.09 -1.24 -8.60
C TYR A 74 -10.04 -0.55 -9.48
N SER A 75 -8.76 -0.85 -9.28
CA SER A 75 -7.68 -0.27 -10.10
C SER A 75 -7.62 -0.84 -11.51
N GLY A 76 -8.42 -1.86 -11.82
CA GLY A 76 -8.38 -2.57 -13.11
C GLY A 76 -7.10 -3.38 -13.34
N ILE A 77 -6.18 -3.40 -12.36
CA ILE A 77 -4.92 -4.13 -12.43
C ILE A 77 -5.24 -5.63 -12.34
N LYS A 78 -5.14 -6.31 -13.49
CA LYS A 78 -5.26 -7.77 -13.55
C LYS A 78 -3.95 -8.41 -13.09
N ASP A 79 -4.05 -9.54 -12.39
CA ASP A 79 -2.89 -10.35 -12.03
C ASP A 79 -2.14 -10.75 -13.31
N GLY A 80 -1.01 -10.09 -13.58
CA GLY A 80 -0.23 -10.24 -14.82
C GLY A 80 0.36 -8.94 -15.38
N ASP A 81 -0.22 -7.79 -15.05
CA ASP A 81 0.19 -6.49 -15.63
C ASP A 81 1.62 -6.06 -15.25
N PHE A 82 2.08 -6.47 -14.06
CA PHE A 82 3.44 -6.18 -13.61
C PHE A 82 4.49 -7.18 -14.11
N SER A 83 4.13 -8.14 -14.96
CA SER A 83 5.09 -9.13 -15.48
C SER A 83 6.22 -8.46 -16.27
N GLY A 84 5.90 -7.45 -17.09
CA GLY A 84 6.88 -6.64 -17.81
C GLY A 84 7.78 -5.85 -16.87
N LEU A 85 7.19 -5.17 -15.89
CA LEU A 85 7.94 -4.40 -14.89
C LEU A 85 8.87 -5.30 -14.05
N ARG A 86 8.42 -6.49 -13.65
CA ARG A 86 9.24 -7.48 -12.94
C ARG A 86 10.42 -7.97 -13.78
N LYS A 87 10.20 -8.23 -15.08
CA LYS A 87 11.28 -8.62 -16.00
C LYS A 87 12.33 -7.52 -16.11
N HIS A 88 11.91 -6.27 -16.28
CA HIS A 88 12.83 -5.12 -16.31
C HIS A 88 13.58 -4.95 -14.99
N LEU A 89 12.90 -5.05 -13.85
CA LEU A 89 13.54 -4.94 -12.54
C LEU A 89 14.63 -6.00 -12.35
N LYS A 90 14.37 -7.26 -12.76
CA LYS A 90 15.36 -8.34 -12.73
C LYS A 90 16.56 -8.05 -13.64
N ALA A 91 16.32 -7.50 -14.83
CA ALA A 91 17.40 -7.14 -15.75
C ALA A 91 18.31 -6.06 -15.15
N VAL A 92 17.72 -5.02 -14.54
CA VAL A 92 18.45 -3.95 -13.85
C VAL A 92 19.26 -4.52 -12.69
N GLN A 93 18.67 -5.36 -11.84
CA GLN A 93 19.37 -5.99 -10.73
C GLN A 93 20.60 -6.79 -11.20
N LYS A 94 20.46 -7.53 -12.31
CA LYS A 94 21.58 -8.29 -12.89
C LYS A 94 22.69 -7.37 -13.43
N ALA A 95 22.32 -6.25 -14.06
CA ALA A 95 23.27 -5.27 -14.56
C ALA A 95 24.04 -4.60 -13.40
N VAL A 96 23.34 -4.18 -12.35
CA VAL A 96 23.94 -3.62 -11.14
C VAL A 96 24.89 -4.62 -10.50
N GLY A 97 24.49 -5.89 -10.33
CA GLY A 97 25.36 -6.93 -9.78
C GLY A 97 26.65 -7.13 -10.58
N LYS A 98 26.58 -7.10 -11.92
CA LYS A 98 27.78 -7.16 -12.78
C LYS A 98 28.69 -5.95 -12.58
N LEU A 99 28.12 -4.75 -12.49
CA LEU A 99 28.90 -3.53 -12.25
C LEU A 99 29.61 -3.57 -10.91
N THR A 100 28.93 -4.01 -9.85
CA THR A 100 29.54 -4.19 -8.52
C THR A 100 30.74 -5.12 -8.58
N TYR A 101 30.60 -6.27 -9.25
CA TYR A 101 31.70 -7.22 -9.45
C TYR A 101 32.92 -6.56 -10.14
N TYR A 102 32.71 -5.81 -11.22
CA TYR A 102 33.81 -5.14 -11.92
C TYR A 102 34.48 -4.06 -11.07
N ILE A 103 33.70 -3.29 -10.30
CA ILE A 103 34.24 -2.27 -9.39
C ILE A 103 35.15 -2.91 -8.33
N GLU A 104 34.74 -4.04 -7.74
CA GLU A 104 35.54 -4.77 -6.77
C GLU A 104 36.81 -5.36 -7.39
N ALA A 105 36.72 -5.91 -8.60
CA ALA A 105 37.88 -6.43 -9.34
C ALA A 105 38.92 -5.35 -9.66
N ILE A 106 38.49 -4.14 -10.02
CA ILE A 106 39.40 -3.00 -10.25
C ILE A 106 40.03 -2.55 -8.94
N ARG A 107 39.25 -2.43 -7.86
CA ARG A 107 39.77 -2.05 -6.53
C ARG A 107 40.78 -3.06 -5.98
N GLY A 108 40.61 -4.36 -6.26
CA GLY A 108 41.52 -5.41 -5.83
C GLY A 108 42.85 -5.43 -6.60
N ARG A 109 42.91 -4.91 -7.82
CA ARG A 109 44.15 -4.83 -8.63
C ARG A 109 45.01 -3.60 -8.35
N ASN A 110 44.45 -2.57 -7.74
CA ASN A 110 45.14 -1.33 -7.36
C ASN A 110 45.63 -1.34 -5.90
N LYS A 111 45.65 -2.52 -5.26
CA LYS A 111 46.29 -2.79 -3.97
C LYS A 111 47.53 -3.64 -4.21
#